data_AF-A0A9W9R7S8-F1
#
_entry.id   AF-A0A9W9R7S8-F1
#
_cell.length_a   1.000
_cell.length_b   1.000
_cell.length_c   1.000
_cell.angle_alpha   90.00
_cell.angle_beta   90.00
_cell.angle_gamma   90.00
#
_symmetry.space_group_name_H-M   'P 1'
#
loop_
_entity.id
_entity.type
_entity.pdbx_description
1 polymer ?
#
loop_
_entity_poly.entity_id
_entity_poly.type
_entity_poly.pdbx_seq_one_letter_code
_entity_poly.pdbx_strand_id
1 'polypeptide(L)'
;MQAKTLGLYRAVNFRKAAAYGLIFLAHRMFKYGEAHFQSLLADLKDTWADLPTVTSDIPFPFNFLEADYERIKVDSDGAVAGTELVAEAKERLGDLWPDKGFIERDQYRDCKIALDGVKDLILEQLAETDEERAEYERYWPFD
;
A
#
# COMPACT_ATOMS: atom_id res chain seq x y z
N MET A 1 -14.01 4.43 -36.92
CA MET A 1 -13.39 3.41 -36.03
C MET A 1 -12.07 3.89 -35.41
N GLN A 2 -11.17 4.56 -36.16
CA GLN A 2 -9.88 5.10 -35.67
C GLN A 2 -9.96 6.11 -34.51
N ALA A 3 -10.98 6.99 -34.46
CA ALA A 3 -11.10 7.98 -33.39
C ALA A 3 -11.32 7.35 -31.98
N LYS A 4 -12.04 6.22 -31.91
CA LYS A 4 -12.23 5.48 -30.64
C LYS A 4 -10.91 4.89 -30.15
N THR A 5 -10.06 4.41 -31.05
CA THR A 5 -8.72 3.88 -30.73
C THR A 5 -7.77 4.97 -30.23
N LEU A 6 -7.82 6.17 -30.82
CA LEU A 6 -7.01 7.31 -30.38
C LEU A 6 -7.41 7.82 -28.99
N GLY A 7 -8.72 7.91 -28.70
CA GLY A 7 -9.22 8.28 -27.38
C GLY A 7 -8.76 7.30 -26.29
N LEU A 8 -8.82 6.00 -26.59
CA LEU A 8 -8.37 4.95 -25.67
C LEU A 8 -6.86 5.02 -25.42
N TYR A 9 -6.07 5.24 -26.47
CA TYR A 9 -4.62 5.42 -26.37
C TYR A 9 -4.24 6.62 -25.49
N ARG A 10 -4.91 7.77 -25.67
CA ARG A 10 -4.72 8.95 -24.82
C ARG A 10 -5.07 8.67 -23.36
N ALA A 11 -6.16 7.96 -23.10
CA ALA A 11 -6.56 7.60 -21.74
C ALA A 11 -5.54 6.67 -21.06
N VAL A 12 -4.97 5.70 -21.79
CA VAL A 12 -3.91 4.82 -21.27
C VAL A 12 -2.63 5.59 -20.98
N ASN A 13 -2.24 6.51 -21.87
CA ASN A 13 -1.07 7.35 -21.62
C ASN A 13 -1.29 8.31 -20.44
N PHE A 14 -2.49 8.85 -20.28
CA PHE A 14 -2.81 9.70 -19.13
C PHE A 14 -2.63 8.98 -17.79
N ARG A 15 -2.84 7.65 -17.73
CA ARG A 15 -2.58 6.86 -16.51
C ARG A 15 -1.12 6.89 -16.04
N LYS A 16 -0.19 7.27 -16.91
CA LYS A 16 1.24 7.40 -16.59
C LYS A 16 1.62 8.81 -16.13
N ALA A 17 0.69 9.77 -16.16
CA ALA A 17 0.95 11.16 -15.78
C ALA A 17 0.75 11.37 -14.28
N ALA A 18 1.50 12.31 -13.69
CA ALA A 18 1.39 12.70 -12.29
C ALA A 18 -0.04 13.16 -11.90
N ALA A 19 -0.72 13.87 -12.81
CA ALA A 19 -2.11 14.29 -12.63
C ALA A 19 -3.08 13.10 -12.43
N TYR A 20 -2.84 11.96 -13.10
CA TYR A 20 -3.62 10.75 -12.85
C TYR A 20 -3.29 10.13 -11.50
N GLY A 21 -2.01 10.14 -11.09
CA GLY A 21 -1.59 9.70 -9.76
C GLY A 21 -2.37 10.41 -8.64
N LEU A 22 -2.53 11.73 -8.74
CA LEU A 22 -3.34 12.53 -7.80
C LEU A 22 -4.82 12.10 -7.75
N ILE A 23 -5.45 11.88 -8.90
CA ILE A 23 -6.85 11.40 -8.97
C ILE A 23 -6.95 9.99 -8.38
N PHE A 24 -5.99 9.13 -8.71
CA PHE A 24 -5.94 7.75 -8.24
C PHE A 24 -5.83 7.67 -6.72
N LEU A 25 -4.99 8.52 -6.12
CA LEU A 25 -4.89 8.66 -4.66
C LEU A 25 -6.19 9.10 -4.03
N ALA A 26 -6.82 10.17 -4.54
CA ALA A 26 -8.08 10.66 -4.00
C ALA A 26 -9.16 9.56 -4.01
N HIS A 27 -9.18 8.75 -5.07
CA HIS A 27 -10.08 7.61 -5.19
C HIS A 27 -9.77 6.46 -4.20
N ARG A 28 -8.55 6.40 -3.68
CA ARG A 28 -8.03 5.32 -2.81
C ARG A 28 -7.70 5.79 -1.40
N MET A 29 -8.15 6.99 -1.01
CA MET A 29 -7.89 7.60 0.31
C MET A 29 -8.23 6.70 1.50
N PHE A 30 -9.26 5.87 1.37
CA PHE A 30 -9.68 4.92 2.43
C PHE A 30 -9.11 3.51 2.27
N LYS A 31 -8.23 3.29 1.29
CA LYS A 31 -7.65 1.98 0.97
C LYS A 31 -6.14 1.94 1.14
N TYR A 32 -5.46 3.03 0.81
CA TYR A 32 -4.02 3.15 1.02
C TYR A 32 -3.72 3.76 2.39
N GLY A 33 -2.61 3.32 2.98
CA GLY A 33 -2.04 3.91 4.19
C GLY A 33 -1.25 5.19 3.89
N GLU A 34 -1.00 5.97 4.92
CA GLU A 34 -0.27 7.26 4.88
C GLU A 34 1.04 7.19 4.10
N ALA A 35 1.84 6.14 4.28
CA ALA A 35 3.13 5.96 3.60
C ALA A 35 3.02 6.06 2.06
N HIS A 36 1.95 5.50 1.46
CA HIS A 36 1.71 5.58 0.02
C HIS A 36 1.37 7.00 -0.44
N PHE A 37 0.66 7.77 0.39
CA PHE A 37 0.33 9.17 0.10
C PHE A 37 1.58 10.04 0.18
N GLN A 38 2.39 9.85 1.22
CA GLN A 38 3.63 10.59 1.41
C GLN A 38 4.63 10.31 0.29
N SER A 39 4.78 9.05 -0.10
CA SER A 39 5.62 8.64 -1.24
C SER A 39 5.21 9.34 -2.53
N LEU A 40 3.92 9.34 -2.88
CA LEU A 40 3.49 10.04 -4.10
C LEU A 40 3.60 11.58 -3.99
N LEU A 41 3.39 12.16 -2.80
CA LEU A 41 3.60 13.59 -2.60
C LEU A 41 5.08 13.99 -2.77
N ALA A 42 6.01 13.13 -2.32
CA ALA A 42 7.44 13.32 -2.54
C ALA A 42 7.77 13.30 -4.04
N ASP A 43 7.27 12.30 -4.78
CA ASP A 43 7.44 12.18 -6.24
C ASP A 43 6.80 13.33 -7.03
N LEU A 44 5.70 13.88 -6.50
CA LEU A 44 4.96 14.95 -7.16
C LEU A 44 5.78 16.24 -7.26
N LYS A 45 6.73 16.48 -6.35
CA LYS A 45 7.56 17.68 -6.37
C LYS A 45 8.29 17.86 -7.71
N ASP A 46 8.81 16.76 -8.26
CA ASP A 46 9.59 16.77 -9.50
C ASP A 46 8.72 16.96 -10.75
N THR A 47 7.42 16.67 -10.64
CA THR A 47 6.44 16.76 -11.74
C THR A 47 5.38 17.85 -11.51
N TRP A 48 5.55 18.68 -10.47
CA TRP A 48 4.57 19.68 -10.07
C TRP A 48 4.26 20.67 -11.19
N ALA A 49 5.29 21.14 -11.89
CA ALA A 49 5.17 22.07 -13.00
C ALA A 49 4.47 21.49 -14.24
N ASP A 50 4.38 20.15 -14.35
CA ASP A 50 3.73 19.47 -15.47
C ASP A 50 2.20 19.36 -15.29
N LEU A 51 1.68 19.71 -14.11
CA LEU A 51 0.24 19.66 -13.85
C LEU A 51 -0.51 20.74 -14.65
N PRO A 52 -1.65 20.43 -15.29
CA PRO A 52 -2.34 21.34 -16.22
C PRO A 52 -2.74 22.71 -15.66
N THR A 53 -2.87 22.83 -14.34
CA THR A 53 -3.32 24.05 -13.64
C THR A 53 -2.20 24.74 -12.86
N VAL A 54 -0.99 24.17 -12.85
CA VAL A 54 0.16 24.75 -12.16
C VAL A 54 0.85 25.71 -13.10
N THR A 55 0.88 26.98 -12.72
CA THR A 55 1.64 28.04 -13.37
C THR A 55 2.90 28.35 -12.54
N SER A 56 3.88 29.07 -13.11
CA SER A 56 5.18 29.33 -12.46
C SER A 56 5.09 30.07 -11.12
N ASP A 57 3.97 30.75 -10.88
CA ASP A 57 3.64 31.49 -9.66
C ASP A 57 3.01 30.62 -8.56
N ILE A 58 2.70 29.35 -8.84
CA ILE A 58 2.16 28.40 -7.87
C ILE A 58 3.29 27.44 -7.47
N PRO A 59 4.07 27.75 -6.42
CA PRO A 59 5.11 26.85 -5.96
C PRO A 59 4.51 25.55 -5.41
N PHE A 60 5.33 24.50 -5.36
CA PHE A 60 4.95 23.26 -4.70
C PHE A 60 4.63 23.55 -3.21
N PRO A 61 3.50 23.07 -2.67
CA PRO A 61 3.00 23.55 -1.38
C PRO A 61 3.72 22.96 -0.16
N PHE A 62 4.58 21.95 -0.33
CA PHE A 62 5.30 21.30 0.76
C PHE A 62 6.81 21.56 0.67
N ASN A 63 7.46 21.63 1.83
CA ASN A 63 8.91 21.71 1.91
C ASN A 63 9.43 20.49 2.69
N PHE A 64 9.94 19.50 1.95
CA PHE A 64 10.55 18.31 2.52
C PHE A 64 12.05 18.54 2.74
N LEU A 65 12.53 18.17 3.91
CA LEU A 65 13.95 18.04 4.20
C LEU A 65 14.47 16.70 3.66
N GLU A 66 15.79 16.56 3.53
CA GLU A 66 16.40 15.29 3.12
C GLU A 66 15.99 14.13 4.04
N ALA A 67 15.94 14.38 5.35
CA ALA A 67 15.48 13.41 6.33
C ALA A 67 14.02 12.99 6.14
N ASP A 68 13.17 13.87 5.57
CA ASP A 68 11.79 13.50 5.26
C ASP A 68 11.74 12.52 4.08
N TYR A 69 12.55 12.73 3.04
CA TYR A 69 12.60 11.81 1.91
C TYR A 69 13.06 10.42 2.31
N GLU A 70 14.13 10.33 3.11
CA GLU A 70 14.62 9.05 3.60
C GLU A 70 13.58 8.33 4.47
N ARG A 71 12.90 9.05 5.38
CA ARG A 71 11.82 8.48 6.19
C ARG A 71 10.65 8.00 5.34
N ILE A 72 10.18 8.83 4.41
CA ILE A 72 9.06 8.50 3.51
C ILE A 72 9.39 7.26 2.68
N LYS A 73 10.64 7.15 2.21
CA LYS A 73 11.10 6.00 1.44
C LYS A 73 11.06 4.72 2.29
N VAL A 74 11.62 4.74 3.49
CA VAL A 74 11.59 3.60 4.42
C VAL A 74 10.15 3.18 4.74
N ASP A 75 9.28 4.15 5.06
CA ASP A 75 7.87 3.88 5.36
C ASP A 75 7.14 3.30 4.13
N SER A 76 7.44 3.80 2.93
CA SER A 76 6.88 3.30 1.66
C SER A 76 7.34 1.88 1.37
N ASP A 77 8.64 1.59 1.52
CA ASP A 77 9.21 0.26 1.30
C ASP A 77 8.62 -0.75 2.30
N GLY A 78 8.49 -0.36 3.57
CA GLY A 78 7.83 -1.18 4.59
C GLY A 78 6.35 -1.44 4.28
N ALA A 79 5.63 -0.44 3.76
CA ALA A 79 4.24 -0.62 3.35
C ALA A 79 4.10 -1.57 2.15
N VAL A 80 5.02 -1.52 1.17
CA VAL A 80 5.08 -2.47 0.05
C VAL A 80 5.36 -3.88 0.57
N ALA A 81 6.39 -4.06 1.40
CA ALA A 81 6.73 -5.34 2.00
C ALA A 81 5.55 -5.94 2.79
N GLY A 82 4.84 -5.11 3.57
CA GLY A 82 3.63 -5.54 4.28
C GLY A 82 2.52 -6.02 3.35
N THR A 83 2.33 -5.38 2.18
CA THR A 83 1.34 -5.86 1.20
C THR A 83 1.73 -7.19 0.55
N GLU A 84 3.03 -7.41 0.32
CA GLU A 84 3.55 -8.67 -0.22
C GLU A 84 3.40 -9.81 0.81
N LEU A 85 3.71 -9.54 2.07
CA LEU A 85 3.53 -10.46 3.20
C LEU A 85 2.05 -10.89 3.34
N VAL A 86 1.11 -9.95 3.25
CA VAL A 86 -0.33 -10.26 3.30
C VAL A 86 -0.78 -11.06 2.07
N ALA A 87 -0.19 -10.80 0.89
CA ALA A 87 -0.46 -11.59 -0.30
C ALA A 87 0.04 -13.03 -0.15
N GLU A 88 1.23 -13.24 0.43
CA GLU A 88 1.77 -14.56 0.75
C GLU A 88 0.88 -15.29 1.77
N ALA A 89 0.48 -14.61 2.85
CA ALA A 89 -0.45 -15.14 3.84
C ALA A 89 -1.76 -15.60 3.19
N LYS A 90 -2.31 -14.79 2.28
CA LYS A 90 -3.52 -15.14 1.53
C LYS A 90 -3.32 -16.36 0.64
N GLU A 91 -2.20 -16.46 -0.06
CA GLU A 91 -1.88 -17.62 -0.89
C GLU A 91 -1.78 -18.90 -0.06
N ARG A 92 -1.12 -18.85 1.10
CA ARG A 92 -0.99 -19.97 2.02
C ARG A 92 -2.32 -20.42 2.62
N LEU A 93 -3.19 -19.46 2.97
CA LEU A 93 -4.52 -19.76 3.51
C LEU A 93 -5.47 -20.34 2.46
N GLY A 94 -5.30 -19.99 1.18
CA GLY A 94 -6.12 -20.50 0.09
C GLY A 94 -7.62 -20.30 0.35
N ASP A 95 -8.39 -21.39 0.35
CA ASP A 95 -9.83 -21.39 0.60
C ASP A 95 -10.19 -21.02 2.06
N LEU A 96 -9.24 -21.06 2.99
CA LEU A 96 -9.40 -20.64 4.38
C LEU A 96 -9.15 -19.15 4.58
N TRP A 97 -8.80 -18.40 3.52
CA TRP A 97 -8.66 -16.95 3.62
C TRP A 97 -10.01 -16.32 3.97
N PRO A 98 -10.13 -15.59 5.09
CA PRO A 98 -11.38 -14.99 5.51
C PRO A 98 -11.69 -13.76 4.65
N ASP A 99 -12.18 -13.98 3.42
CA ASP A 99 -12.50 -12.89 2.50
C ASP A 99 -13.54 -11.96 3.14
N LYS A 100 -13.18 -10.68 3.25
CA LYS A 100 -13.99 -9.65 3.92
C LYS A 100 -14.33 -9.97 5.39
N GLY A 101 -13.53 -10.80 6.04
CA GLY A 101 -13.69 -11.15 7.46
C GLY A 101 -14.75 -12.22 7.73
N PHE A 102 -15.21 -12.94 6.72
CA PHE A 102 -16.17 -14.04 6.88
C PHE A 102 -15.51 -15.40 6.64
N ILE A 103 -15.92 -16.40 7.41
CA ILE A 103 -15.56 -17.80 7.23
C ILE A 103 -16.77 -18.67 7.54
N GLU A 104 -16.95 -19.76 6.79
CA GLU A 104 -18.02 -20.71 7.08
C GLU A 104 -17.81 -21.36 8.44
N ARG A 105 -18.91 -21.63 9.15
CA ARG A 105 -18.85 -22.15 10.53
C ARG A 105 -18.01 -23.42 10.63
N ASP A 106 -18.17 -24.30 9.64
CA ASP A 106 -17.51 -25.61 9.63
C ASP A 106 -16.01 -25.49 9.29
N GLN A 107 -15.57 -24.39 8.69
CA GLN A 107 -14.17 -24.08 8.38
C GLN A 107 -13.50 -23.18 9.42
N TYR A 108 -14.26 -22.61 10.36
CA TYR A 108 -13.76 -21.64 11.34
C TYR A 108 -12.56 -22.18 12.14
N ARG A 109 -12.64 -23.43 12.61
CA ARG A 109 -11.56 -24.05 13.40
C ARG A 109 -10.28 -24.21 12.57
N ASP A 110 -10.42 -24.71 11.36
CA ASP A 110 -9.28 -24.95 10.46
C ASP A 110 -8.66 -23.62 10.01
N CYS A 111 -9.48 -22.61 9.77
CA CYS A 111 -9.05 -21.24 9.50
C CYS A 111 -8.25 -20.65 10.67
N LYS A 112 -8.69 -20.81 11.93
CA LYS A 112 -7.92 -20.33 13.11
C LYS A 112 -6.56 -21.02 13.20
N ILE A 113 -6.49 -22.34 13.03
CA ILE A 113 -5.21 -23.08 13.04
C ILE A 113 -4.28 -22.58 11.92
N ALA A 114 -4.82 -22.37 10.72
CA ALA A 114 -4.03 -21.86 9.60
C ALA A 114 -3.56 -20.40 9.83
N LEU A 115 -4.39 -19.56 10.46
CA LEU A 115 -4.02 -18.20 10.85
C LEU A 115 -2.90 -18.18 11.89
N ASP A 116 -2.87 -19.13 12.82
CA ASP A 116 -1.77 -19.25 13.80
C ASP A 116 -0.45 -19.57 13.07
N GLY A 117 -0.47 -20.46 12.06
CA GLY A 117 0.71 -20.73 11.23
C GLY A 117 1.15 -19.53 10.37
N VAL A 118 0.21 -18.69 9.92
CA VAL A 118 0.51 -17.43 9.24
C VAL A 118 1.11 -16.41 10.21
N LYS A 119 0.61 -16.34 11.46
CA LYS A 119 1.20 -15.50 12.51
C LYS A 119 2.68 -15.84 12.70
N ASP A 120 3.02 -17.12 12.85
CA ASP A 120 4.40 -17.55 13.04
C ASP A 120 5.31 -17.12 11.88
N LEU A 121 4.84 -17.27 10.63
CA LEU A 121 5.55 -16.79 9.44
C LEU A 121 5.79 -15.27 9.49
N ILE A 122 4.75 -14.49 9.82
CA ILE A 122 4.84 -13.03 9.91
C ILE A 122 5.87 -12.63 10.95
N LEU A 123 5.87 -13.29 12.11
CA LEU A 123 6.85 -13.05 13.16
C LEU A 123 8.27 -13.42 12.73
N GLU A 124 8.47 -14.53 12.02
CA GLU A 124 9.78 -14.92 11.48
C GLU A 124 10.35 -13.90 10.49
N GLN A 125 9.49 -13.20 9.75
CA GLN A 125 9.93 -12.21 8.76
C GLN A 125 10.10 -10.80 9.35
N LEU A 126 9.36 -10.45 10.40
CA LEU A 126 9.33 -9.08 10.94
C LEU A 126 10.05 -8.89 12.28
N ALA A 127 10.14 -9.93 13.12
CA ALA A 127 10.84 -9.84 14.39
C ALA A 127 12.31 -10.26 14.20
N GLU A 128 13.23 -9.31 14.36
CA GLU A 128 14.67 -9.59 14.31
C GLU A 128 15.20 -10.06 15.67
N THR A 129 14.46 -9.76 16.74
CA THR A 129 14.82 -10.06 18.13
C THR A 129 13.71 -10.79 18.89
N ASP A 130 14.09 -11.50 19.95
CA ASP A 130 13.14 -12.16 20.85
C ASP A 130 12.25 -11.14 21.56
N GLU A 131 12.78 -9.94 21.86
CA GLU A 131 12.01 -8.83 22.42
C GLU A 131 10.92 -8.33 21.46
N GLU A 132 11.24 -8.11 20.19
CA GLU A 132 10.26 -7.70 19.16
C GLU A 132 9.21 -8.78 18.96
N ARG A 133 9.62 -10.06 18.91
CA ARG A 133 8.69 -11.18 18.80
C ARG A 133 7.69 -11.18 19.94
N ALA A 134 8.16 -11.00 21.18
CA ALA A 134 7.30 -10.93 22.35
C ALA A 134 6.36 -9.72 22.31
N GLU A 135 6.80 -8.59 21.77
CA GLU A 135 5.95 -7.40 21.59
C GLU A 135 4.85 -7.63 20.56
N TYR A 136 5.17 -8.22 19.41
CA TYR A 136 4.16 -8.59 18.41
C TYR A 136 3.15 -9.61 18.96
N GLU A 137 3.61 -10.63 19.69
CA GLU A 137 2.73 -11.61 20.33
C GLU A 137 1.80 -10.94 21.35
N ARG A 138 2.30 -9.97 22.12
CA ARG A 138 1.53 -9.23 23.13
C ARG A 138 0.42 -8.37 22.51
N TYR A 139 0.65 -7.79 21.34
CA TYR A 139 -0.31 -6.90 20.66
C TYR A 139 -1.04 -7.58 19.49
N TRP A 140 -0.96 -8.91 19.38
CA TRP A 140 -1.61 -9.64 18.31
C TRP A 140 -3.13 -9.46 18.37
N PRO A 141 -3.79 -8.90 17.34
CA PRO A 141 -5.17 -8.46 17.44
C PRO A 141 -6.21 -9.59 17.30
N PHE A 142 -5.77 -10.84 17.04
CA PHE A 142 -6.65 -11.97 16.70
C PHE A 142 -6.64 -13.11 17.73
N ASP A 143 -5.93 -12.91 18.85
CA ASP A 143 -5.86 -13.82 20.00
C ASP A 143 -6.74 -13.36 21.17
#